data_AF-A0A955C6B7-F1
#
_entry.id   AF-A0A955C6B7-F1
#
_cell.length_a   1.000
_cell.length_b   1.000
_cell.length_c   1.000
_cell.angle_alpha   90.00
_cell.angle_beta   90.00
_cell.angle_gamma   90.00
#
_symmetry.space_group_name_H-M   'P 1'
#
loop_
_entity.id
_entity.type
_entity.pdbx_description
1 polymer ?
#
loop_
_entity_poly.entity_id
_entity_poly.type
_entity_poly.pdbx_seq_one_letter_code
_entity_poly.pdbx_strand_id
1 'polypeptide(L)'
;TQLVSYQRGADSVELAATIGRTEFEQADEYGVLHRIEARDYIIRTADLLLAGETVLPKAGDQIRETDGTITHVYEVMAPGGEPPWRYSDPYRVALRIHTKHVKTETDGP
;
A
#
# COMPACT_ATOMS: atom_id res chain seq x y z
N THR A 1 -5.86 11.07 -9.00
CA THR A 1 -4.81 10.49 -8.14
C THR A 1 -4.78 11.27 -6.84
N GLN A 2 -4.49 10.61 -5.72
CA GLN A 2 -4.29 11.17 -4.39
C GLN A 2 -2.78 11.23 -4.10
N LEU A 3 -2.30 12.29 -3.49
CA LEU A 3 -0.91 12.36 -3.02
C LEU A 3 -0.80 11.58 -1.71
N VAL A 4 0.15 10.66 -1.63
CA VAL A 4 0.43 9.86 -0.44
C VAL A 4 1.92 9.84 -0.15
N SER A 5 2.31 9.68 1.12
CA SER A 5 3.71 9.46 1.49
C SER A 5 3.98 7.98 1.67
N TYR A 6 4.90 7.43 0.87
CA TYR A 6 5.41 6.09 1.04
C TYR A 6 6.62 6.12 1.96
N GLN A 7 6.68 5.21 2.94
CA GLN A 7 7.74 5.18 3.94
C GLN A 7 8.29 3.76 4.13
N ARG A 8 9.63 3.66 4.19
CA ARG A 8 10.37 2.48 4.62
C ARG A 8 11.41 2.89 5.65
N GLY A 9 11.20 2.54 6.91
CA GLY A 9 12.07 2.98 8.00
C GLY A 9 12.14 4.51 8.05
N ALA A 10 13.34 5.07 7.88
CA ALA A 10 13.57 6.51 7.88
C ALA A 10 13.40 7.16 6.48
N ASP A 11 13.37 6.37 5.41
CA ASP A 11 13.25 6.89 4.05
C ASP A 11 11.79 7.08 3.66
N SER A 12 11.49 8.18 2.97
CA SER A 12 10.13 8.45 2.46
C SER A 12 10.13 9.18 1.12
N VAL A 13 9.09 8.98 0.34
CA VAL A 13 8.84 9.67 -0.94
C VAL A 13 7.36 9.95 -1.14
N GLU A 14 7.02 11.11 -1.69
CA GLU A 14 5.65 11.44 -2.07
C GLU A 14 5.30 10.82 -3.43
N LEU A 15 4.13 10.20 -3.51
CA LEU A 15 3.66 9.49 -4.70
C LEU A 15 2.25 9.92 -5.06
N ALA A 16 2.01 10.12 -6.36
CA ALA A 16 0.66 10.23 -6.89
C ALA A 16 0.07 8.82 -7.07
N ALA A 17 -0.91 8.46 -6.24
CA ALA A 17 -1.54 7.15 -6.23
C ALA A 17 -2.98 7.19 -6.76
N THR A 18 -3.40 6.16 -7.49
CA THR A 18 -4.82 5.86 -7.68
C THR A 18 -5.25 4.87 -6.61
N ILE A 19 -6.33 5.18 -5.90
CA ILE A 19 -6.85 4.32 -4.82
C ILE A 19 -7.73 3.23 -5.43
N GLY A 20 -7.45 1.99 -5.07
CA GLY A 20 -8.23 0.82 -5.45
C GLY A 20 -8.60 -0.04 -4.24
N ARG A 21 -9.24 -1.17 -4.53
CA ARG A 21 -9.59 -2.18 -3.54
C ARG A 21 -9.41 -3.57 -4.16
N THR A 22 -8.81 -4.48 -3.40
CA THR A 22 -8.78 -5.91 -3.70
C THR A 22 -9.39 -6.67 -2.53
N GLU A 23 -10.23 -7.65 -2.83
CA GLU A 23 -10.77 -8.58 -1.84
C GLU A 23 -10.05 -9.91 -2.00
N PHE A 24 -9.50 -10.40 -0.89
CA PHE A 24 -8.86 -11.70 -0.81
C PHE A 24 -9.76 -12.65 -0.02
N GLU A 25 -9.91 -13.87 -0.51
CA GLU A 25 -10.60 -14.95 0.20
C GLU A 25 -9.57 -16.01 0.58
N GLN A 26 -9.50 -16.35 1.86
CA GLN A 26 -8.62 -17.38 2.37
C GLN A 26 -9.41 -18.34 3.27
N ALA A 27 -9.40 -19.63 2.95
CA ALA A 27 -9.91 -20.65 3.84
C ALA A 27 -8.91 -20.90 4.99
N ASP A 28 -9.39 -20.98 6.23
CA ASP A 28 -8.58 -21.49 7.34
C ASP A 28 -8.51 -23.03 7.34
N GLU A 29 -7.81 -23.60 8.32
CA GLU A 29 -7.61 -25.05 8.46
C GLU A 29 -8.91 -25.84 8.67
N TYR A 30 -10.01 -25.16 9.01
CA TYR A 30 -11.34 -25.75 9.20
C TYR A 30 -12.29 -25.48 8.02
N GLY A 31 -11.79 -24.85 6.95
CA GLY A 31 -12.58 -24.54 5.75
C GLY A 31 -13.45 -23.29 5.85
N VAL A 32 -13.27 -22.45 6.89
CA VAL A 32 -13.98 -21.18 7.00
C VAL A 32 -13.29 -20.15 6.11
N LEU A 33 -14.05 -19.51 5.22
CA LEU A 33 -13.56 -18.44 4.36
C LEU A 33 -13.43 -17.14 5.15
N HIS A 34 -12.19 -16.68 5.32
CA HIS A 34 -11.85 -15.35 5.81
C HIS A 34 -11.68 -14.40 4.63
N ARG A 35 -12.44 -13.30 4.65
CA ARG A 35 -12.32 -12.23 3.66
C ARG A 35 -11.43 -11.14 4.21
N ILE A 36 -10.35 -10.84 3.49
CA ILE A 36 -9.44 -9.72 3.79
C ILE A 36 -9.68 -8.65 2.73
N GLU A 37 -10.08 -7.46 3.17
CA GLU A 37 -10.16 -6.29 2.30
C GLU A 37 -8.83 -5.55 2.35
N ALA A 38 -8.21 -5.37 1.17
CA ALA A 38 -7.05 -4.53 1.00
C ALA A 38 -7.44 -3.20 0.36
N ARG A 39 -6.92 -2.11 0.92
CA ARG A 39 -6.86 -0.83 0.21
C ARG A 39 -5.63 -0.88 -0.69
N ASP A 40 -5.85 -0.66 -1.97
CA ASP A 40 -4.77 -0.68 -2.96
C ASP A 40 -4.31 0.71 -3.31
N TYR A 41 -3.00 0.87 -3.48
CA TYR A 41 -2.42 2.08 -4.06
C TYR A 41 -1.74 1.73 -5.37
N ILE A 42 -2.23 2.29 -6.47
CA ILE A 42 -1.62 2.15 -7.78
C ILE A 42 -0.72 3.37 -8.07
N ILE A 43 0.58 3.16 -8.14
CA ILE A 43 1.61 4.19 -8.35
C ILE A 43 2.48 3.85 -9.56
N ARG A 44 3.17 4.84 -10.14
CA ARG A 44 4.15 4.58 -11.20
C ARG A 44 5.42 3.97 -10.62
N THR A 45 5.92 2.91 -11.23
CA THR A 45 7.13 2.20 -10.78
C THR A 45 8.33 3.13 -10.69
N ALA A 46 8.50 4.04 -11.66
CA ALA A 46 9.61 4.98 -11.71
C ALA A 46 9.57 6.07 -10.63
N ASP A 47 8.40 6.32 -10.02
CA ASP A 47 8.23 7.35 -9.01
C ASP A 47 8.60 6.83 -7.61
N LEU A 48 8.59 5.50 -7.39
CA LEU A 48 8.99 4.88 -6.13
C LEU A 48 10.52 4.82 -5.99
N LEU A 49 11.09 5.96 -5.63
CA LEU A 49 12.52 6.15 -5.40
C LEU A 49 12.77 6.38 -3.91
N LEU A 50 13.59 5.53 -3.29
CA LEU A 50 14.09 5.73 -1.93
C LEU A 50 15.61 5.86 -1.98
N ALA A 51 16.15 6.89 -1.32
CA ALA A 51 17.57 7.24 -1.37
C ALA A 51 18.14 7.32 -2.82
N GLY A 52 17.31 7.70 -3.79
CA GLY A 52 17.69 7.82 -5.20
C GLY A 52 17.64 6.52 -6.01
N GLU A 53 17.28 5.39 -5.40
CA GLU A 53 17.16 4.09 -6.07
C GLU A 53 15.69 3.69 -6.27
N THR A 54 15.37 3.12 -7.44
CA THR A 54 14.06 2.54 -7.68
C THR A 54 13.90 1.28 -6.84
N VAL A 55 12.88 1.25 -5.99
CA VAL A 55 12.60 0.11 -5.12
C VAL A 55 11.24 -0.50 -5.42
N LEU A 56 11.07 -1.76 -5.02
CA LEU A 56 9.76 -2.43 -5.03
C LEU A 56 9.19 -2.44 -3.61
N PRO A 57 7.86 -2.42 -3.44
CA PRO A 57 7.23 -2.46 -2.14
C PRO A 57 7.56 -3.73 -1.37
N LYS A 58 7.65 -3.63 -0.03
CA LYS A 58 7.89 -4.76 0.87
C LYS A 58 6.84 -4.75 1.96
N ALA A 59 6.48 -5.94 2.45
CA ALA A 59 5.60 -6.06 3.61
C ALA A 59 6.20 -5.30 4.81
N GLY A 60 5.37 -4.56 5.54
CA GLY A 60 5.77 -3.70 6.64
C GLY A 60 6.13 -2.25 6.25
N ASP A 61 6.31 -1.95 4.96
CA ASP A 61 6.37 -0.56 4.50
C ASP A 61 5.02 0.14 4.74
N GLN A 62 5.01 1.48 4.79
CA GLN A 62 3.81 2.25 5.10
C GLN A 62 3.45 3.22 3.99
N ILE A 63 2.15 3.40 3.78
CA ILE A 63 1.56 4.46 2.97
C ILE A 63 0.71 5.33 3.87
N ARG A 64 0.99 6.63 3.88
CA ARG A 64 0.33 7.63 4.69
C ARG A 64 -0.53 8.50 3.77
N GLU A 65 -1.84 8.38 3.93
CA GLU A 65 -2.86 9.12 3.18
C GLU A 65 -3.43 10.21 4.09
N THR A 66 -3.13 11.47 3.78
CA THR A 66 -3.58 12.63 4.55
C THR A 66 -4.82 13.24 3.91
N ASP A 67 -5.85 13.45 4.73
CA ASP A 67 -7.09 14.17 4.42
C ASP A 67 -7.32 15.26 5.49
N GLY A 68 -7.03 16.50 5.13
CA GLY A 68 -7.02 17.62 6.06
C GLY A 68 -6.00 17.42 7.19
N THR A 69 -6.47 17.37 8.44
CA THR A 69 -5.64 17.11 9.63
C THR A 69 -5.57 15.64 10.01
N ILE A 70 -6.24 14.76 9.26
CA ILE A 70 -6.31 13.33 9.55
C ILE A 70 -5.33 12.61 8.62
N THR A 71 -4.46 11.77 9.17
CA THR A 71 -3.59 10.89 8.39
C THR A 71 -3.96 9.44 8.66
N HIS A 72 -4.38 8.74 7.63
CA HIS A 72 -4.59 7.29 7.66
C HIS A 72 -3.29 6.60 7.26
N VAL A 73 -2.81 5.71 8.14
CA VAL A 73 -1.60 4.92 7.90
C VAL A 73 -2.02 3.52 7.51
N TYR A 74 -1.53 3.10 6.35
CA TYR A 74 -1.75 1.79 5.78
C TYR A 74 -0.42 1.05 5.68
N GLU A 75 -0.37 -0.18 6.18
CA GLU A 75 0.81 -1.03 6.12
C GLU A 75 0.70 -1.97 4.92
N VAL A 76 1.78 -2.05 4.13
CA VAL A 76 1.91 -3.00 3.03
C VAL A 76 1.87 -4.42 3.60
N MET A 77 0.97 -5.23 3.05
CA MET A 77 0.73 -6.60 3.53
C MET A 77 0.70 -7.60 2.39
N ALA A 78 1.00 -8.86 2.73
CA ALA A 78 0.96 -10.03 1.86
C ALA A 78 -0.14 -11.00 2.35
N PRO A 79 -1.43 -10.71 2.09
CA PRO A 79 -2.52 -11.48 2.65
C PRO A 79 -2.53 -12.90 2.08
N GLY A 80 -2.62 -13.91 2.95
CA GLY A 80 -2.78 -15.30 2.54
C GLY A 80 -1.67 -15.89 1.65
N GLY A 81 -0.47 -15.32 1.67
CA GLY A 81 0.65 -15.75 0.82
C GLY A 81 0.68 -15.08 -0.56
N GLU A 82 -0.27 -14.19 -0.84
CA GLU A 82 -0.23 -13.31 -2.01
C GLU A 82 0.96 -12.35 -1.93
N PRO A 83 1.54 -11.94 -3.07
CA PRO A 83 2.62 -10.96 -3.05
C PRO A 83 2.10 -9.61 -2.52
N PRO A 84 2.93 -8.83 -1.81
CA PRO A 84 2.53 -7.53 -1.26
C PRO A 84 2.18 -6.47 -2.32
N TRP A 85 2.52 -6.75 -3.58
CA TRP A 85 2.21 -5.92 -4.72
C TRP A 85 2.23 -6.75 -6.00
N ARG A 86 1.67 -6.19 -7.07
CA ARG A 86 1.76 -6.72 -8.44
C ARG A 86 1.88 -5.59 -9.44
N TYR A 87 2.44 -5.87 -10.62
CA TYR A 87 2.32 -4.92 -11.73
C TYR A 87 0.85 -4.82 -12.17
N SER A 88 0.38 -3.60 -12.44
CA SER A 88 -0.98 -3.35 -12.92
C SER A 88 -1.10 -3.46 -14.45
N ASP A 89 0.04 -3.47 -15.15
CA ASP A 89 0.12 -3.52 -16.60
C ASP A 89 1.29 -4.43 -17.07
N PRO A 90 1.23 -4.98 -18.29
CA PRO A 90 2.29 -5.84 -18.84
C PRO A 90 3.65 -5.14 -19.02
N TYR A 91 3.67 -3.82 -19.18
CA TYR A 91 4.88 -3.03 -19.37
C TYR A 91 5.52 -2.62 -18.05
N ARG A 92 4.95 -3.02 -16.91
CA ARG A 92 5.48 -2.79 -15.56
C ARG A 92 5.61 -1.31 -15.21
N VAL A 93 4.76 -0.47 -15.81
CA VAL A 93 4.76 0.99 -15.60
C VAL A 93 4.12 1.35 -14.27
N ALA A 94 3.14 0.57 -13.82
CA ALA A 94 2.42 0.79 -12.58
C ALA A 94 2.48 -0.41 -11.63
N LEU A 95 2.66 -0.12 -10.34
CA LEU A 95 2.59 -1.06 -9.23
C LEU A 95 1.25 -0.91 -8.54
N ARG A 96 0.56 -2.01 -8.27
CA ARG A 96 -0.58 -2.08 -7.33
C ARG A 96 -0.06 -2.64 -6.02
N ILE A 97 -0.11 -1.84 -4.97
CA ILE A 97 0.40 -2.16 -3.63
C ILE A 97 -0.78 -2.54 -2.73
N HIS A 98 -0.71 -3.69 -2.08
CA HIS A 98 -1.76 -4.19 -1.19
C HIS A 98 -1.49 -3.76 0.25
N THR A 99 -2.46 -3.11 0.89
CA THR A 99 -2.30 -2.58 2.24
C THR A 99 -3.49 -2.84 3.15
N LYS A 100 -3.24 -2.87 4.45
CA LYS A 100 -4.25 -2.85 5.52
C LYS A 100 -4.14 -1.54 6.30
N HIS A 101 -5.26 -1.04 6.80
CA HIS A 101 -5.24 0.07 7.74
C HIS A 101 -4.63 -0.38 9.07
N VAL A 102 -3.71 0.42 9.62
CA VAL A 102 -3.05 0.11 10.90
C VAL A 102 -3.17 1.23 11.94
N LYS A 103 -3.38 2.48 11.49
CA LYS A 103 -3.45 3.62 12.40
C LYS A 103 -4.18 4.79 11.75
N THR A 104 -4.89 5.57 12.56
CA THR A 104 -5.33 6.92 12.19
C THR A 104 -4.66 7.89 13.13
N GLU A 105 -4.05 8.92 12.56
CA GLU A 105 -3.39 10.01 13.25
C GLU A 105 -4.18 11.29 13.01
N THR A 106 -4.14 12.20 13.97
CA THR A 106 -4.79 13.50 13.86
C THR A 106 -3.77 14.54 14.29
N ASP A 107 -3.42 15.45 13.40
CA ASP A 107 -2.65 16.63 13.78
C ASP A 107 -3.52 17.46 14.72
N GLY A 108 -3.00 17.68 15.93
CA GLY A 108 -3.69 18.46 16.95
C GLY A 108 -3.89 19.92 16.53
N PRO A 109 -4.81 20.65 17.18
CA PRO A 109 -4.91 22.10 17.02
C PRO A 109 -3.63 22.83 17.45
#